data_AF-A0A8H6B167-F1
#
_entry.id   AF-A0A8H6B167-F1
#
_cell.length_a   1.000
_cell.length_b   1.000
_cell.length_c   1.000
_cell.angle_alpha   90.00
_cell.angle_beta   90.00
_cell.angle_gamma   90.00
#
_symmetry.space_group_name_H-M   'P 1'
#
loop_
_entity.id
_entity.type
_entity.pdbx_description
1 polymer ?
#
loop_
_entity_poly.entity_id
_entity_poly.type
_entity_poly.pdbx_seq_one_letter_code
_entity_poly.pdbx_strand_id
1 'polypeptide(L)'
;MAEQDEVDEAAAILGERSDIWTAKVHNETPSIGIEYAKDWKTKDAFPYERYNYRADAIIQTFSVSMENLIYVHEISANERKITVHHPETRKILGFLHFDKSKGCLELCNYKSQLSRKALKMGWTDKDLKDDLSGEYGEGLKIAAIVMLRAASYQIRIAASGYYWRFKWKINDRTAVSCTVTKADAKDGNKESPRDRNETQFRLPNSSQDVFVKIGTV
;
A
#
# COMPACT_ATOMS: atom_id res chain seq x y z
N MET A 1 40.09 6.09 -4.82
CA MET A 1 39.20 4.95 -4.49
C MET A 1 38.55 5.14 -3.13
N ALA A 2 39.28 5.49 -2.06
CA ALA A 2 38.67 5.73 -0.73
C ALA A 2 37.72 6.94 -0.64
N GLU A 3 37.95 8.02 -1.42
CA GLU A 3 37.10 9.22 -1.39
C GLU A 3 35.73 9.04 -2.05
N GLN A 4 35.57 8.05 -2.95
CA GLN A 4 34.28 7.79 -3.60
C GLN A 4 33.34 7.04 -2.66
N ASP A 5 33.89 6.09 -1.88
CA ASP A 5 33.15 5.27 -0.93
C ASP A 5 32.61 6.10 0.26
N GLU A 6 33.37 7.09 0.77
CA GLU A 6 32.89 7.97 1.86
C GLU A 6 31.77 8.92 1.41
N VAL A 7 31.76 9.35 0.15
CA VAL A 7 30.72 10.21 -0.41
C VAL A 7 29.42 9.43 -0.62
N ASP A 8 29.51 8.17 -1.04
CA ASP A 8 28.36 7.28 -1.19
C ASP A 8 27.77 6.87 0.16
N GLU A 9 28.62 6.63 1.17
CA GLU A 9 28.18 6.35 2.54
C GLU A 9 27.53 7.57 3.20
N ALA A 10 28.09 8.78 3.01
CA ALA A 10 27.49 10.03 3.48
C ALA A 10 26.17 10.35 2.75
N ALA A 11 26.07 10.06 1.45
CA ALA A 11 24.83 10.21 0.67
C ALA A 11 23.75 9.20 1.10
N ALA A 12 24.13 7.97 1.45
CA ALA A 12 23.24 6.97 2.02
C ALA A 12 22.71 7.41 3.41
N ILE A 13 23.59 7.92 4.29
CA ILE A 13 23.22 8.41 5.62
C ILE A 13 22.33 9.66 5.56
N LEU A 14 22.59 10.58 4.63
CA LEU A 14 21.75 11.76 4.40
C LEU A 14 20.42 11.40 3.72
N GLY A 15 20.43 10.40 2.83
CA GLY A 15 19.24 9.82 2.19
C GLY A 15 18.31 9.14 3.19
N GLU A 16 18.86 8.41 4.16
CA GLU A 16 18.12 7.77 5.25
C GLU A 16 17.59 8.79 6.28
N ARG A 17 18.38 9.82 6.63
CA ARG A 17 17.91 10.90 7.51
C ARG A 17 16.80 11.75 6.91
N SER A 18 16.70 11.84 5.58
CA SER A 18 15.66 12.59 4.87
C SER A 18 14.27 11.92 4.90
N ASP A 19 14.21 10.63 5.23
CA ASP A 19 12.96 9.86 5.32
C ASP A 19 12.35 9.86 6.74
N ILE A 20 12.99 10.53 7.70
CA ILE A 20 12.48 10.64 9.07
C ILE A 20 11.32 11.65 9.08
N TRP A 21 10.11 11.13 9.24
CA TRP A 21 8.88 11.91 9.37
C TRP A 21 8.87 12.75 10.66
N THR A 22 9.26 14.03 10.60
CA THR A 22 9.34 14.91 11.78
C THR A 22 8.04 15.66 12.07
N ALA A 23 7.28 16.07 11.05
CA ALA A 23 6.02 16.79 11.25
C ALA A 23 4.81 15.85 11.40
N LYS A 24 3.79 16.28 12.16
CA LYS A 24 2.54 15.53 12.39
C LYS A 24 1.68 15.39 11.13
N VAL A 25 1.75 16.35 10.22
CA VAL A 25 0.98 16.39 8.96
C VAL A 25 1.86 16.90 7.84
N HIS A 26 1.83 16.22 6.70
CA HIS A 26 2.49 16.60 5.45
C HIS A 26 1.47 16.62 4.33
N ASN A 27 1.58 17.58 3.39
CA ASN A 27 0.79 17.57 2.17
C ASN A 27 1.74 17.44 0.99
N GLU A 28 1.47 16.45 0.15
CA GLU A 28 2.28 16.14 -1.01
C GLU A 28 1.41 16.15 -2.26
N THR A 29 1.97 16.60 -3.38
CA THR A 29 1.31 16.44 -4.68
C THR A 29 1.86 15.15 -5.29
N PRO A 30 1.04 14.12 -5.57
CA PRO A 30 1.51 12.96 -6.32
C PRO A 30 2.04 13.45 -7.66
N SER A 31 3.16 12.90 -8.07
CA SER A 31 3.87 13.39 -9.25
C SER A 31 3.28 12.94 -10.59
N ILE A 32 2.14 12.24 -10.57
CA ILE A 32 1.39 11.79 -11.75
C ILE A 32 0.22 12.76 -11.99
N GLY A 33 0.10 13.22 -13.24
CA GLY A 33 -0.99 14.09 -13.68
C GLY A 33 -2.35 13.40 -13.75
N ILE A 34 -3.42 14.19 -13.61
CA ILE A 34 -4.79 13.68 -13.54
C ILE A 34 -5.34 13.15 -14.87
N GLU A 35 -4.61 13.29 -15.98
CA GLU A 35 -4.96 12.73 -17.29
C GLU A 35 -4.24 11.41 -17.58
N TYR A 36 -3.27 11.03 -16.75
CA TYR A 36 -2.55 9.78 -16.91
C TYR A 36 -3.50 8.60 -16.72
N ALA A 37 -3.49 7.63 -17.64
CA ALA A 37 -4.42 6.50 -17.63
C ALA A 37 -5.90 6.95 -17.52
N LYS A 38 -6.30 8.01 -18.24
CA LYS A 38 -7.68 8.56 -18.22
C LYS A 38 -8.76 7.54 -18.57
N ASP A 39 -8.43 6.56 -19.42
CA ASP A 39 -9.39 5.55 -19.91
C ASP A 39 -9.58 4.38 -18.92
N TRP A 40 -8.80 4.34 -17.84
CA TRP A 40 -8.94 3.32 -16.80
C TRP A 40 -10.20 3.54 -15.97
N LYS A 41 -10.91 2.45 -15.70
CA LYS A 41 -12.08 2.40 -14.83
C LYS A 41 -11.68 1.87 -13.45
N THR A 42 -12.59 1.96 -12.48
CA THR A 42 -12.37 1.47 -11.11
C THR A 42 -11.89 0.02 -11.06
N LYS A 43 -12.40 -0.84 -11.94
CA LYS A 43 -11.98 -2.24 -12.09
C LYS A 43 -10.54 -2.41 -12.57
N ASP A 44 -9.98 -1.43 -13.29
CA ASP A 44 -8.61 -1.47 -13.82
C ASP A 44 -7.61 -0.98 -12.76
N ALA A 45 -8.05 -0.09 -11.86
CA ALA A 45 -7.26 0.35 -10.71
C ALA A 45 -7.09 -0.75 -9.65
N PHE A 46 -8.15 -1.51 -9.39
CA PHE A 46 -8.13 -2.63 -8.45
C PHE A 46 -8.84 -3.86 -9.03
N PRO A 47 -8.22 -4.55 -10.01
CA PRO A 47 -8.78 -5.79 -10.55
C PRO A 47 -8.72 -6.87 -9.47
N TYR A 48 -9.87 -7.15 -8.87
CA TYR A 48 -10.04 -8.16 -7.81
C TYR A 48 -9.60 -9.54 -8.31
N GLU A 49 -9.88 -9.86 -9.58
CA GLU A 49 -9.55 -11.15 -10.20
C GLU A 49 -8.05 -11.36 -10.39
N ARG A 50 -7.23 -10.31 -10.23
CA ARG A 50 -5.79 -10.38 -10.47
C ARG A 50 -4.95 -10.22 -9.22
N TYR A 51 -5.49 -10.42 -8.00
CA TYR A 51 -4.79 -10.13 -6.73
C TYR A 51 -3.29 -10.47 -6.67
N ASN A 52 -2.85 -11.52 -7.36
CA ASN A 52 -1.46 -11.83 -7.72
C ASN A 52 -0.56 -10.60 -7.99
N TYR A 53 -0.93 -9.60 -8.80
CA TYR A 53 -0.08 -8.40 -9.06
C TYR A 53 0.11 -7.48 -7.83
N ARG A 54 -0.61 -7.74 -6.74
CA ARG A 54 -0.51 -7.02 -5.45
C ARG A 54 0.23 -7.82 -4.38
N ALA A 55 0.56 -9.08 -4.66
CA ALA A 55 1.28 -9.96 -3.74
C ALA A 55 2.79 -9.69 -3.72
N ASP A 56 3.33 -8.81 -4.56
CA ASP A 56 4.77 -8.51 -4.59
C ASP A 56 5.33 -8.11 -3.23
N ALA A 57 4.62 -7.29 -2.46
CA ALA A 57 5.07 -6.91 -1.13
C ALA A 57 5.08 -8.12 -0.18
N ILE A 58 4.16 -9.07 -0.35
CA ILE A 58 4.15 -10.34 0.39
C ILE A 58 5.36 -11.20 -0.02
N ILE A 59 5.62 -11.34 -1.33
CA ILE A 59 6.77 -12.07 -1.88
C ILE A 59 8.07 -11.51 -1.31
N GLN A 60 8.25 -10.18 -1.36
CA GLN A 60 9.43 -9.51 -0.81
C GLN A 60 9.56 -9.68 0.71
N THR A 61 8.45 -9.52 1.46
CA THR A 61 8.47 -9.51 2.93
C THR A 61 8.74 -10.90 3.51
N PHE A 62 8.20 -11.94 2.88
CA PHE A 62 8.23 -13.31 3.40
C PHE A 62 9.16 -14.24 2.62
N SER A 63 9.78 -13.76 1.54
CA SER A 63 10.67 -14.53 0.67
C SER A 63 10.02 -15.82 0.15
N VAL A 64 8.73 -15.74 -0.20
CA VAL A 64 7.94 -16.84 -0.78
C VAL A 64 7.69 -16.53 -2.25
N SER A 65 7.97 -17.49 -3.13
CA SER A 65 7.69 -17.31 -4.55
C SER A 65 6.19 -17.32 -4.86
N MET A 66 5.80 -16.61 -5.92
CA MET A 66 4.40 -16.37 -6.26
C MET A 66 3.60 -17.67 -6.42
N GLU A 67 4.20 -18.67 -7.07
CA GLU A 67 3.60 -19.97 -7.37
C GLU A 67 3.35 -20.83 -6.12
N ASN A 68 4.05 -20.54 -5.02
CA ASN A 68 3.92 -21.26 -3.76
C ASN A 68 2.92 -20.60 -2.79
N LEU A 69 2.44 -19.39 -3.09
CA LEU A 69 1.45 -18.71 -2.26
C LEU A 69 0.12 -19.46 -2.30
N ILE A 70 -0.49 -19.65 -1.13
CA ILE A 70 -1.78 -20.32 -1.00
C ILE A 70 -2.88 -19.28 -0.87
N TYR A 71 -3.82 -19.28 -1.81
CA TYR A 71 -4.96 -18.37 -1.82
C TYR A 71 -6.21 -19.09 -1.32
N VAL A 72 -6.81 -18.58 -0.25
CA VAL A 72 -8.08 -19.08 0.29
C VAL A 72 -9.17 -18.07 -0.03
N HIS A 73 -10.23 -18.53 -0.68
CA HIS A 73 -11.35 -17.72 -1.11
C HIS A 73 -12.59 -17.98 -0.24
N GLU A 74 -13.09 -16.93 0.39
CA GLU A 74 -14.35 -16.91 1.14
C GLU A 74 -15.33 -16.02 0.37
N ILE A 75 -16.30 -16.64 -0.31
CA ILE A 75 -17.28 -15.93 -1.14
C ILE A 75 -18.68 -16.12 -0.54
N SER A 76 -19.35 -15.00 -0.27
CA SER A 76 -20.75 -14.94 0.12
C SER A 76 -21.54 -14.01 -0.81
N ALA A 77 -22.85 -13.87 -0.57
CA ALA A 77 -23.70 -13.00 -1.40
C ALA A 77 -23.26 -11.52 -1.37
N ASN A 78 -22.72 -11.06 -0.23
CA ASN A 78 -22.38 -9.65 0.00
C ASN A 78 -20.89 -9.42 0.24
N GLU A 79 -20.10 -10.47 0.38
CA GLU A 79 -18.70 -10.39 0.75
C GLU A 79 -17.86 -11.28 -0.15
N ARG A 80 -16.68 -10.80 -0.53
CA ARG A 80 -15.66 -11.62 -1.17
C ARG A 80 -14.32 -11.35 -0.52
N LYS A 81 -13.73 -12.38 0.08
CA LYS A 81 -12.46 -12.26 0.79
C LYS A 81 -11.47 -13.28 0.25
N ILE A 82 -10.25 -12.83 0.03
CA ILE A 82 -9.10 -13.64 -0.35
C ILE A 82 -8.07 -13.46 0.75
N THR A 83 -7.64 -14.54 1.39
CA THR A 83 -6.48 -14.53 2.29
C THR A 83 -5.32 -15.24 1.61
N VAL A 84 -4.12 -14.68 1.77
CA VAL A 84 -2.88 -15.30 1.29
C VAL A 84 -2.20 -15.96 2.47
N HIS A 85 -1.82 -17.21 2.31
CA HIS A 85 -1.18 -18.01 3.34
C HIS A 85 0.21 -18.44 2.91
N HIS A 86 1.11 -18.48 3.89
CA HIS A 86 2.41 -19.10 3.74
C HIS A 86 2.26 -20.60 3.43
N PRO A 87 3.00 -21.16 2.45
CA PRO A 87 2.86 -22.56 2.05
C PRO A 87 3.08 -23.55 3.20
N GLU A 88 4.16 -23.34 3.94
CA GLU A 88 4.58 -24.22 5.04
C GLU A 88 3.84 -23.92 6.35
N THR A 89 3.92 -22.68 6.83
CA THR A 89 3.41 -22.31 8.16
C THR A 89 1.92 -22.03 8.21
N ARG A 90 1.25 -21.90 7.05
CA ARG A 90 -0.17 -21.54 6.90
C ARG A 90 -0.57 -20.20 7.52
N LYS A 91 0.40 -19.39 7.95
CA LYS A 91 0.20 -18.03 8.47
C LYS A 91 -0.40 -17.15 7.41
N ILE A 92 -1.35 -16.30 7.78
CA ILE A 92 -1.92 -15.31 6.86
C ILE A 92 -0.87 -14.20 6.64
N LEU A 93 -0.54 -13.95 5.37
CA LEU A 93 0.45 -12.95 4.94
C LEU A 93 -0.21 -11.64 4.48
N GLY A 94 -1.47 -11.71 4.09
CA GLY A 94 -2.25 -10.56 3.66
C GLY A 94 -3.66 -10.96 3.26
N PHE A 95 -4.46 -9.98 2.88
CA PHE A 95 -5.83 -10.22 2.44
C PHE A 95 -6.35 -9.15 1.47
N LEU A 96 -7.32 -9.57 0.67
CA LEU A 96 -8.28 -8.72 -0.04
C LEU A 96 -9.66 -8.98 0.55
N HIS A 97 -10.41 -7.93 0.83
CA HIS A 97 -11.77 -8.04 1.34
C HIS A 97 -12.65 -7.02 0.64
N PHE A 98 -13.63 -7.50 -0.11
CA PHE A 98 -14.64 -6.67 -0.75
C PHE A 98 -15.99 -6.88 -0.08
N ASP A 99 -16.49 -5.84 0.57
CA ASP A 99 -17.82 -5.77 1.16
C ASP A 99 -18.75 -4.99 0.21
N LYS A 100 -19.59 -5.72 -0.51
CA LYS A 100 -20.55 -5.16 -1.47
C LYS A 100 -21.62 -4.32 -0.78
N SER A 101 -22.02 -4.68 0.45
CA SER A 101 -23.04 -3.95 1.19
C SER A 101 -22.58 -2.54 1.57
N LYS A 102 -21.28 -2.41 1.85
CA LYS A 102 -20.64 -1.12 2.18
C LYS A 102 -19.99 -0.42 0.98
N GLY A 103 -19.95 -1.07 -0.19
CA GLY A 103 -19.20 -0.57 -1.35
C GLY A 103 -17.72 -0.36 -1.04
N CYS A 104 -17.12 -1.23 -0.23
CA CYS A 104 -15.79 -1.05 0.34
C CYS A 104 -14.84 -2.19 -0.07
N LEU A 105 -13.65 -1.81 -0.54
CA LEU A 105 -12.53 -2.70 -0.79
C LEU A 105 -11.43 -2.43 0.24
N GLU A 106 -10.96 -3.49 0.89
CA GLU A 106 -9.88 -3.48 1.86
C GLU A 106 -8.77 -4.42 1.37
N LEU A 107 -7.54 -3.97 1.44
CA LEU A 107 -6.33 -4.70 1.08
C LEU A 107 -5.35 -4.56 2.22
N CYS A 108 -4.71 -5.65 2.63
CA CYS A 108 -3.63 -5.60 3.61
C CYS A 108 -2.50 -6.52 3.22
N ASN A 109 -1.28 -5.99 3.24
CA ASN A 109 -0.05 -6.77 3.19
C ASN A 109 0.62 -6.65 4.56
N TYR A 110 0.68 -7.75 5.31
CA TYR A 110 1.23 -7.74 6.66
C TYR A 110 2.75 -7.64 6.64
N LYS A 111 3.32 -6.97 7.65
CA LYS A 111 4.77 -6.78 7.81
C LYS A 111 5.45 -6.04 6.65
N SER A 112 4.67 -5.46 5.73
CA SER A 112 5.17 -4.62 4.64
C SER A 112 5.21 -3.14 5.05
N GLN A 113 6.04 -2.36 4.36
CA GLN A 113 6.20 -0.92 4.60
C GLN A 113 5.99 -0.12 3.32
N LEU A 114 5.65 1.16 3.45
CA LEU A 114 5.50 2.09 2.32
C LEU A 114 6.31 3.37 2.58
N SER A 115 7.31 3.64 1.75
CA SER A 115 8.12 4.85 1.85
C SER A 115 7.40 6.08 1.28
N ARG A 116 7.63 7.27 1.86
CA ARG A 116 7.17 8.56 1.31
C ARG A 116 7.61 8.76 -0.14
N LYS A 117 8.79 8.23 -0.49
CA LYS A 117 9.34 8.30 -1.84
C LYS A 117 8.38 7.68 -2.88
N ALA A 118 7.46 6.79 -2.48
CA ALA A 118 6.38 6.28 -3.34
C ALA A 118 5.46 7.35 -3.93
N LEU A 119 5.43 8.57 -3.36
CA LEU A 119 4.72 9.72 -3.95
C LEU A 119 5.49 10.43 -5.06
N LYS A 120 6.81 10.23 -5.14
CA LYS A 120 7.70 10.79 -6.18
C LYS A 120 7.61 9.95 -7.46
N MET A 121 8.01 10.52 -8.61
CA MET A 121 8.08 9.78 -9.87
C MET A 121 9.21 8.77 -9.82
N GLY A 122 9.00 7.62 -10.45
CA GLY A 122 10.05 6.63 -10.70
C GLY A 122 10.63 5.97 -9.46
N TRP A 123 10.12 6.25 -8.26
CA TRP A 123 10.57 5.55 -7.07
C TRP A 123 9.89 4.19 -6.97
N THR A 124 10.71 3.16 -6.83
CA THR A 124 10.34 1.77 -6.62
C THR A 124 11.42 1.11 -5.75
N ASP A 125 11.13 -0.06 -5.20
CA ASP A 125 12.08 -0.97 -4.54
C ASP A 125 12.18 -2.31 -5.29
N LYS A 126 11.75 -2.30 -6.56
CA LYS A 126 11.57 -3.46 -7.47
C LYS A 126 12.43 -3.37 -8.72
N ASP A 127 13.19 -2.30 -8.86
CA ASP A 127 14.03 -1.89 -9.99
C ASP A 127 15.11 -2.90 -10.38
N LEU A 128 15.33 -3.94 -9.56
CA LEU A 128 16.27 -5.04 -9.82
C LEU A 128 15.63 -6.44 -9.65
N LYS A 129 14.30 -6.53 -9.62
CA LYS A 129 13.56 -7.77 -9.35
C LYS A 129 12.57 -8.05 -10.48
N ASP A 130 13.04 -8.81 -11.47
CA ASP A 130 12.29 -9.15 -12.70
C ASP A 130 11.00 -9.93 -12.43
N ASP A 131 10.86 -10.53 -11.25
CA ASP A 131 9.71 -11.33 -10.83
C ASP A 131 8.58 -10.50 -10.19
N LEU A 132 8.76 -9.18 -10.01
CA LEU A 132 7.78 -8.31 -9.36
C LEU A 132 7.11 -7.34 -10.34
N SER A 133 5.84 -7.06 -10.08
CA SER A 133 5.05 -6.11 -10.87
C SER A 133 5.26 -4.65 -10.42
N GLY A 134 5.20 -3.70 -11.35
CA GLY A 134 5.24 -2.27 -11.03
C GLY A 134 6.66 -1.71 -10.91
N GLU A 135 7.48 -1.99 -11.92
CA GLU A 135 8.83 -1.49 -12.16
C GLU A 135 9.01 0.00 -11.82
N TYR A 136 8.04 0.86 -12.11
CA TYR A 136 8.15 2.31 -11.90
C TYR A 136 7.49 2.84 -10.60
N GLY A 137 6.86 1.97 -9.80
CA GLY A 137 6.20 2.35 -8.54
C GLY A 137 5.00 3.30 -8.68
N GLU A 138 4.37 3.31 -9.87
CA GLU A 138 3.29 4.24 -10.20
C GLU A 138 1.89 3.70 -9.88
N GLY A 139 1.74 2.37 -9.80
CA GLY A 139 0.44 1.71 -9.74
C GLY A 139 -0.45 2.17 -8.59
N LEU A 140 0.13 2.50 -7.42
CA LEU A 140 -0.64 3.02 -6.29
C LEU A 140 -1.17 4.43 -6.56
N LYS A 141 -0.34 5.30 -7.14
CA LYS A 141 -0.70 6.68 -7.50
C LYS A 141 -1.80 6.69 -8.57
N ILE A 142 -1.64 5.88 -9.62
CA ILE A 142 -2.63 5.73 -10.70
C ILE A 142 -3.94 5.21 -10.13
N ALA A 143 -3.90 4.16 -9.30
CA ALA A 143 -5.10 3.59 -8.71
C ALA A 143 -5.84 4.60 -7.83
N ALA A 144 -5.12 5.40 -7.02
CA ALA A 144 -5.71 6.48 -6.25
C ALA A 144 -6.42 7.53 -7.13
N ILE A 145 -5.78 7.97 -8.22
CA ILE A 145 -6.36 8.94 -9.16
C ILE A 145 -7.62 8.37 -9.83
N VAL A 146 -7.57 7.14 -10.33
CA VAL A 146 -8.72 6.49 -10.98
C VAL A 146 -9.91 6.38 -10.02
N MET A 147 -9.68 6.00 -8.77
CA MET A 147 -10.75 5.94 -7.76
C MET A 147 -11.31 7.33 -7.44
N LEU A 148 -10.48 8.37 -7.37
CA LEU A 148 -10.93 9.75 -7.17
C LEU A 148 -11.76 10.30 -8.34
N ARG A 149 -11.47 9.91 -9.58
CA ARG A 149 -12.25 10.30 -10.78
C ARG A 149 -13.66 9.72 -10.77
N ALA A 150 -13.85 8.54 -10.16
CA ALA A 150 -15.16 7.90 -10.05
C ALA A 150 -16.12 8.62 -9.06
N ALA A 151 -15.72 9.78 -8.54
CA ALA A 151 -16.47 10.75 -7.73
C ALA A 151 -17.00 10.29 -6.36
N SER A 152 -17.34 9.01 -6.20
CA SER A 152 -17.92 8.47 -4.96
C SER A 152 -16.90 7.85 -4.01
N TYR A 153 -15.67 7.57 -4.43
CA TYR A 153 -14.71 6.81 -3.63
C TYR A 153 -13.64 7.68 -2.97
N GLN A 154 -13.32 7.34 -1.72
CA GLN A 154 -12.11 7.79 -1.04
C GLN A 154 -11.12 6.62 -0.89
N ILE A 155 -9.83 6.93 -1.04
CA ILE A 155 -8.75 6.01 -0.71
C ILE A 155 -8.04 6.48 0.57
N ARG A 156 -7.88 5.55 1.51
CA ARG A 156 -7.13 5.73 2.76
C ARG A 156 -6.09 4.63 2.83
N ILE A 157 -4.85 5.01 3.12
CA ILE A 157 -3.76 4.05 3.32
C ILE A 157 -3.25 4.23 4.74
N ALA A 158 -3.03 3.13 5.45
CA ALA A 158 -2.29 3.11 6.70
C ALA A 158 -1.00 2.32 6.46
N ALA A 159 0.15 2.95 6.63
CA ALA A 159 1.45 2.34 6.43
C ALA A 159 2.55 3.13 7.13
N SER A 160 3.58 2.44 7.62
CA SER A 160 4.79 3.04 8.19
C SER A 160 4.52 3.99 9.37
N GLY A 161 3.40 3.82 10.08
CA GLY A 161 2.96 4.68 11.17
C GLY A 161 2.25 5.96 10.72
N TYR A 162 1.78 6.01 9.47
CA TYR A 162 1.09 7.16 8.89
C TYR A 162 -0.22 6.77 8.22
N TYR A 163 -1.17 7.70 8.23
CA TYR A 163 -2.35 7.66 7.40
C TYR A 163 -2.18 8.57 6.19
N TRP A 164 -2.46 8.05 5.01
CA TRP A 164 -2.35 8.75 3.75
C TRP A 164 -3.75 8.87 3.16
N ARG A 165 -4.11 10.09 2.75
CA ARG A 165 -5.41 10.39 2.17
C ARG A 165 -5.24 11.16 0.89
N PHE A 166 -5.66 10.57 -0.22
CA PHE A 166 -5.70 11.25 -1.50
C PHE A 166 -7.02 12.02 -1.63
N LYS A 167 -6.96 13.26 -2.11
CA LYS A 167 -8.10 14.14 -2.33
C LYS A 167 -7.80 15.13 -3.45
N TRP A 168 -8.83 15.60 -4.13
CA TRP A 168 -8.72 16.77 -5.01
C TRP A 168 -8.20 17.98 -4.22
N LYS A 169 -7.34 18.80 -4.84
CA LYS A 169 -6.93 20.06 -4.23
C LYS A 169 -8.15 20.97 -4.07
N ILE A 170 -8.19 21.70 -2.96
CA ILE A 170 -9.28 22.65 -2.69
C ILE A 170 -9.23 23.71 -3.80
N ASN A 171 -10.36 23.95 -4.46
CA ASN A 171 -10.51 24.88 -5.58
C ASN A 171 -9.74 24.51 -6.87
N ASP A 172 -9.16 23.31 -6.96
CA ASP A 172 -8.48 22.83 -8.17
C ASP A 172 -8.80 21.35 -8.41
N ARG A 173 -9.75 21.10 -9.30
CA ARG A 173 -10.13 19.74 -9.75
C ARG A 173 -9.15 19.16 -10.77
N THR A 174 -8.10 19.90 -11.14
CA THR A 174 -7.05 19.43 -12.05
C THR A 174 -5.82 18.88 -11.33
N ALA A 175 -5.83 18.89 -9.99
CA ALA A 175 -4.74 18.37 -9.19
C ALA A 175 -5.22 17.52 -8.01
N VAL A 176 -4.46 16.47 -7.71
CA VAL A 176 -4.63 15.64 -6.52
C VAL A 176 -3.59 16.05 -5.46
N SER A 177 -3.98 15.96 -4.19
CA SER A 177 -3.09 16.06 -3.05
C SER A 177 -3.18 14.79 -2.21
N CYS A 178 -2.05 14.36 -1.65
CA CYS A 178 -1.95 13.33 -0.65
C CYS A 178 -1.62 14.00 0.69
N THR A 179 -2.56 13.98 1.62
CA THR A 179 -2.30 14.39 3.00
C THR A 179 -1.81 13.17 3.77
N VAL A 180 -0.62 13.27 4.37
CA VAL A 180 -0.04 12.23 5.21
C VAL A 180 0.00 12.71 6.66
N THR A 181 -0.66 11.99 7.56
CA THR A 181 -0.77 12.33 8.98
C THR A 181 -0.18 11.21 9.82
N LYS A 182 0.58 11.53 10.86
CA LYS A 182 1.11 10.53 11.79
C LYS A 182 -0.05 9.79 12.47
N ALA A 183 0.02 8.47 12.52
CA ALA A 183 -0.94 7.67 13.27
C ALA A 183 -0.72 7.90 14.77
N ASP A 184 -1.81 7.98 15.53
CA ASP A 184 -1.71 8.15 16.98
C ASP A 184 -1.02 6.93 17.61
N ALA A 185 -0.24 7.16 18.67
CA ALA A 185 0.48 6.08 19.36
C ALA A 185 -0.46 4.97 19.87
N LYS A 186 -1.74 5.29 20.13
CA LYS A 186 -2.77 4.31 20.52
C LYS A 186 -3.20 3.38 19.38
N ASP A 187 -3.03 3.81 18.13
CA ASP A 187 -3.37 3.04 16.93
C ASP A 187 -2.16 2.28 16.35
N GLY A 188 -0.93 2.79 16.56
CA GLY A 188 0.32 2.12 16.16
C GLY A 188 0.86 1.12 17.19
N ASN A 189 0.62 1.34 18.49
CA ASN A 189 1.24 0.58 19.58
C ASN A 189 0.34 -0.49 20.21
N LYS A 190 -0.73 -0.90 19.51
CA LYS A 190 -1.34 -2.20 19.82
C LYS A 190 -0.34 -3.25 19.36
N GLU A 191 0.60 -3.61 20.24
CA GLU A 191 1.33 -4.86 20.10
C GLU A 191 0.28 -5.93 19.78
N SER A 192 0.44 -6.57 18.63
CA SER A 192 -0.24 -7.83 18.36
C SER A 192 -0.02 -8.69 19.61
N PRO A 193 -1.07 -9.19 20.29
CA PRO A 193 -0.86 -10.08 21.41
C PRO A 193 0.07 -11.20 20.96
N ARG A 194 1.18 -11.41 21.68
CA ARG A 194 2.28 -12.32 21.28
C ARG A 194 1.82 -13.78 21.07
N ASP A 195 0.58 -14.10 21.44
CA ASP A 195 -0.06 -15.42 21.39
C ASP A 195 -1.22 -15.56 20.38
N ARG A 196 -1.38 -14.64 19.42
CA ARG A 196 -2.39 -14.89 18.36
C ARG A 196 -1.88 -15.98 17.45
N ASN A 197 -2.66 -17.05 17.32
CA ASN A 197 -2.50 -18.05 16.28
C ASN A 197 -2.44 -17.33 14.92
N GLU A 198 -1.24 -17.18 14.35
CA GLU A 198 -0.98 -16.39 13.13
C GLU A 198 -1.66 -16.99 11.87
N THR A 199 -2.31 -18.15 12.03
CA THR A 199 -3.23 -18.73 11.03
C THR A 199 -4.61 -18.07 11.03
N GLN A 200 -4.94 -17.26 12.05
CA GLN A 200 -6.21 -16.55 12.16
C GLN A 200 -6.10 -15.08 11.74
N PHE A 201 -7.22 -14.54 11.27
CA PHE A 201 -7.32 -13.16 10.83
C PHE A 201 -7.01 -12.19 11.98
N ARG A 202 -6.25 -11.13 11.68
CA ARG A 202 -6.01 -10.01 12.61
C ARG A 202 -6.31 -8.67 11.95
N LEU A 203 -6.59 -7.68 12.78
CA LEU A 203 -6.72 -6.31 12.28
C LEU A 203 -5.33 -5.77 11.85
N PRO A 204 -5.28 -4.95 10.78
CA PRO A 204 -4.05 -4.28 10.36
C PRO A 204 -3.52 -3.32 11.43
N ASN A 205 -2.19 -3.28 11.56
CA ASN A 205 -1.46 -2.33 12.39
C ASN A 205 -0.75 -1.32 11.47
N SER A 206 -1.08 -0.04 11.62
CA SER A 206 -0.55 1.04 10.74
C SER A 206 0.98 1.20 10.75
N SER A 207 1.66 0.73 11.81
CA SER A 207 3.12 0.78 11.96
C SER A 207 3.82 -0.44 11.36
N GLN A 208 3.12 -1.57 11.24
CA GLN A 208 3.72 -2.83 10.81
C GLN A 208 3.26 -3.28 9.42
N ASP A 209 2.08 -2.83 8.99
CA ASP A 209 1.42 -3.34 7.79
C ASP A 209 1.14 -2.20 6.80
N VAL A 210 1.00 -2.57 5.51
CA VAL A 210 0.41 -1.69 4.50
C VAL A 210 -1.05 -2.08 4.33
N PHE A 211 -1.95 -1.21 4.77
CA PHE A 211 -3.39 -1.36 4.64
C PHE A 211 -3.97 -0.28 3.73
N VAL A 212 -4.74 -0.68 2.72
CA VAL A 212 -5.45 0.21 1.81
C VAL A 212 -6.94 -0.05 1.97
N LYS A 213 -7.70 1.02 2.20
CA LYS A 213 -9.15 1.02 2.24
C LYS A 213 -9.69 1.97 1.20
N ILE A 214 -10.58 1.47 0.35
CA ILE A 214 -11.25 2.23 -0.69
C ILE A 214 -12.75 2.03 -0.50
N GLY A 215 -13.50 3.10 -0.36
CA GLY A 215 -14.94 2.99 -0.16
C GLY A 215 -15.63 4.31 -0.37
N THR A 216 -16.96 4.24 -0.48
CA THR A 216 -17.80 5.43 -0.55
C THR A 216 -17.90 6.11 0.82
N VAL A 217 -18.00 7.44 0.80
CA VAL A 217 -18.26 8.25 2.00
C VAL A 217 -19.75 8.28 2.28
#